data_AF-A0A0C3NNB6-F1
#
_entry.id   AF-A0A0C3NNB6-F1
#
_cell.length_a   1.000
_cell.length_b   1.000
_cell.length_c   1.000
_cell.angle_alpha   90.00
_cell.angle_beta   90.00
_cell.angle_gamma   90.00
#
_symmetry.space_group_name_H-M   'P 1'
#
loop_
_entity.id
_entity.type
_entity.pdbx_description
1 polymer ?
#
loop_
_entity_poly.entity_id
_entity_poly.type
_entity_poly.pdbx_seq_one_letter_code
_entity_poly.pdbx_strand_id
1 'polypeptide(L)' 'LTMRGLADCLGLSPTPVREAVRRLSSEHAIQIKDNRRMTVPLMTLDRFEELVALRVAIEVHTAKRALPYMSDVIIEK' A
#
# COMPACT_ATOMS: atom_id res chain seq x y z
N LEU A 1 7.56 14.16 -4.64
CA LEU A 1 8.48 14.27 -3.49
C LEU A 1 9.88 13.81 -3.89
N THR A 2 10.90 14.11 -3.08
CA THR A 2 12.28 13.58 -3.23
C THR A 2 12.66 12.77 -2.00
N MET A 3 13.58 11.82 -2.14
CA MET A 3 14.10 11.01 -1.02
C MET A 3 14.59 11.85 0.16
N ARG A 4 15.41 12.87 -0.12
CA ARG A 4 15.98 13.75 0.92
C ARG A 4 14.90 14.56 1.62
N GLY A 5 14.08 15.28 0.85
CA GLY A 5 12.99 16.05 1.43
C GLY A 5 12.01 15.21 2.27
N LEU A 6 11.74 13.96 1.88
CA LEU A 6 10.92 13.06 2.70
C LEU A 6 11.63 12.66 4.01
N ALA A 7 12.92 12.39 3.96
CA ALA A 7 13.72 12.08 5.15
C ALA A 7 13.77 13.27 6.12
N ASP A 8 13.96 14.49 5.60
CA ASP A 8 13.97 15.72 6.38
C ASP A 8 12.60 15.97 7.04
N CYS A 9 11.50 15.81 6.30
CA CYS A 9 10.14 15.94 6.84
C CYS A 9 9.82 14.93 7.96
N LEU A 10 10.40 13.74 7.91
CA LEU A 10 10.19 12.68 8.90
C LEU A 10 11.24 12.70 10.02
N GLY A 11 12.26 13.57 9.96
CA GLY A 11 13.36 13.59 10.92
C GLY A 11 14.20 12.31 10.92
N LEU A 12 14.27 11.60 9.78
CA LEU A 12 14.96 10.32 9.64
C LEU A 12 16.20 10.44 8.76
N SER A 13 17.11 9.49 8.88
CA SER A 13 18.22 9.37 7.92
C SER A 13 17.71 8.86 6.55
N PRO A 14 18.43 9.11 5.44
CA PRO A 14 18.00 8.68 4.12
C PRO A 14 17.87 7.16 3.91
N THR A 15 18.56 6.36 4.71
CA THR A 15 18.62 4.89 4.57
C THR A 15 17.27 4.19 4.84
N PRO A 16 16.63 4.34 6.02
CA PRO A 16 15.32 3.73 6.28
C PRO A 16 14.24 4.22 5.31
N VAL A 17 14.29 5.50 4.92
CA VAL A 17 13.36 6.07 3.94
C VAL A 17 13.54 5.41 2.57
N ARG A 18 14.78 5.14 2.15
CA ARG A 18 15.07 4.46 0.88
C ARG A 18 14.52 3.05 0.86
N GLU A 19 14.70 2.29 1.93
CA GLU A 19 14.16 0.94 2.03
C GLU A 19 12.63 0.95 2.00
N ALA A 20 11.98 1.88 2.71
CA ALA A 20 10.53 2.02 2.68
C ALA A 20 10.00 2.37 1.28
N VAL A 21 10.61 3.37 0.62
CA VAL A 21 10.22 3.78 -0.73
C VAL A 21 10.45 2.65 -1.74
N ARG A 22 11.54 1.89 -1.60
CA ARG A 22 11.82 0.73 -2.46
C ARG A 22 10.76 -0.37 -2.31
N ARG A 23 10.35 -0.70 -1.08
CA ARG A 23 9.27 -1.68 -0.81
C ARG A 23 7.93 -1.22 -1.40
N LEU A 24 7.57 0.04 -1.19
CA LEU A 24 6.35 0.61 -1.76
C LEU A 24 6.40 0.65 -3.30
N SER A 25 7.57 0.85 -3.88
CA SER A 25 7.74 0.78 -5.33
C SER A 25 7.56 -0.64 -5.88
N SER A 26 8.06 -1.67 -5.18
CA SER A 26 7.81 -3.07 -5.58
C SER A 26 6.34 -3.47 -5.47
N GLU A 27 5.58 -2.82 -4.60
CA GLU A 27 4.14 -3.02 -4.42
C GLU A 27 3.29 -2.10 -5.31
N HIS A 28 3.90 -1.36 -6.26
CA HIS A 28 3.21 -0.41 -7.15
C HIS A 28 2.45 0.71 -6.43
N ALA A 29 2.78 0.97 -5.16
CA ALA A 29 2.21 2.05 -4.35
C ALA A 29 2.93 3.39 -4.60
N ILE A 30 4.18 3.35 -5.04
CA ILE A 30 4.97 4.54 -5.42
C ILE A 30 5.63 4.31 -6.78
N GLN A 31 5.63 5.33 -7.64
CA GLN A 31 6.42 5.38 -8.86
C GLN A 31 7.62 6.30 -8.70
N ILE A 32 8.79 5.82 -9.15
CA ILE A 32 10.03 6.60 -9.22
C ILE A 32 10.20 7.06 -10.68
N LYS A 33 10.34 8.37 -10.88
CA LYS A 33 10.60 8.99 -12.19
C LYS A 33 12.09 9.11 -12.46
N ASP A 34 12.47 9.30 -13.73
CA ASP A 34 13.86 9.40 -14.19
C ASP A 34 14.67 10.51 -13.49
N ASN A 35 14.00 11.58 -13.07
CA ASN A 35 14.60 12.68 -12.31
C ASN A 35 14.70 12.45 -10.80
N ARG A 36 14.64 11.18 -10.34
CA ARG A 36 14.69 10.77 -8.91
C ARG A 36 13.56 11.35 -8.05
N ARG A 37 12.49 11.85 -8.68
CA ARG A 37 11.25 12.22 -7.97
C ARG A 37 10.38 10.99 -7.83
N MET A 38 9.68 10.93 -6.71
CA MET A 38 8.68 9.91 -6.45
C MET A 38 7.29 10.53 -6.41
N THR A 39 6.31 9.77 -6.89
CA THR A 39 4.90 10.14 -6.92
C THR A 39 4.04 8.93 -6.58
N VAL A 40 2.93 9.15 -5.90
CA VAL A 40 1.86 8.15 -5.83
C VAL A 40 1.24 8.04 -7.22
N PRO A 41 1.03 6.82 -7.76
CA PRO A 41 0.33 6.65 -9.03
C PRO A 41 -1.06 7.28 -8.98
N LEU A 42 -1.50 7.85 -10.10
CA LEU A 42 -2.84 8.40 -10.20
C LEU A 42 -3.88 7.26 -10.08
N MET A 43 -4.89 7.46 -9.25
CA MET A 43 -6.06 6.58 -9.22
C MET A 43 -7.01 6.98 -10.35
N THR A 44 -7.05 6.18 -11.41
CA THR A 44 -8.04 6.33 -12.49
C THR A 44 -9.31 5.57 -12.15
N LEU A 45 -10.41 5.88 -12.85
CA LEU A 45 -11.68 5.17 -12.69
C LEU A 45 -11.49 3.67 -12.99
N ASP A 46 -10.91 3.33 -14.14
CA ASP A 46 -10.69 1.93 -14.54
C ASP A 46 -9.87 1.14 -13.53
N ARG A 47 -8.77 1.73 -13.01
CA ARG A 47 -7.93 1.09 -11.99
C ARG A 47 -8.70 0.90 -10.69
N PHE A 48 -9.53 1.87 -10.33
CA PHE A 48 -10.36 1.78 -9.14
C PHE A 48 -11.40 0.66 -9.27
N GLU A 49 -12.08 0.56 -10.41
CA GLU A 49 -13.05 -0.50 -10.69
C GLU A 49 -12.39 -1.89 -10.66
N GLU A 50 -11.23 -2.06 -11.30
CA GLU A 50 -10.47 -3.30 -11.26
C GLU A 50 -10.06 -3.67 -9.82
N LEU A 51 -9.55 -2.69 -9.06
CA LEU A 51 -9.17 -2.89 -7.66
C LEU A 51 -10.36 -3.35 -6.82
N VAL A 52 -11.52 -2.72 -6.98
CA VAL A 52 -12.74 -3.11 -6.24
C VAL A 52 -13.18 -4.52 -6.64
N ALA A 53 -13.20 -4.85 -7.92
CA ALA A 53 -13.56 -6.18 -8.39
C ALA A 53 -12.64 -7.27 -7.80
N LEU A 54 -11.32 -7.02 -7.81
CA LEU A 54 -10.34 -7.92 -7.21
C LEU A 54 -10.55 -8.09 -5.70
N ARG A 55 -10.77 -6.98 -4.97
CA ARG A 55 -11.02 -7.01 -3.53
C ARG A 55 -12.29 -7.79 -3.20
N VAL A 56 -13.38 -7.58 -3.93
CA VAL A 56 -14.62 -8.36 -3.73
C VAL A 56 -14.36 -9.85 -3.93
N ALA A 57 -13.61 -10.24 -4.97
CA ALA A 57 -13.29 -11.64 -5.23
C ALA A 57 -12.47 -12.29 -4.10
N ILE A 58 -11.45 -11.59 -3.60
CA ILE A 58 -10.52 -12.14 -2.59
C ILE A 58 -11.08 -12.03 -1.17
N GLU A 59 -11.58 -10.87 -0.78
CA GLU A 59 -11.99 -10.59 0.60
C GLU A 59 -13.23 -11.39 0.98
N VAL A 60 -14.23 -11.46 0.10
CA VAL A 60 -15.44 -12.26 0.36
C VAL A 60 -15.10 -13.75 0.47
N HIS A 61 -14.25 -14.26 -0.42
CA HIS A 61 -13.80 -15.65 -0.37
C HIS A 61 -13.03 -15.94 0.94
N THR A 62 -12.11 -15.05 1.29
CA THR A 62 -11.29 -15.17 2.51
C THR A 62 -12.16 -15.09 3.75
N ALA A 63 -13.11 -14.15 3.82
CA ALA A 63 -14.02 -14.00 4.94
C ALA A 63 -14.87 -15.26 5.16
N LYS A 64 -15.43 -15.85 4.09
CA LYS A 64 -16.18 -17.11 4.18
C LYS A 64 -15.33 -18.26 4.70
N ARG A 65 -14.05 -18.34 4.31
CA ARG A 65 -13.12 -19.38 4.76
C ARG A 65 -12.61 -19.16 6.18
N ALA A 66 -12.51 -17.91 6.61
CA ALA A 66 -12.09 -17.55 7.96
C ALA A 66 -13.21 -17.77 8.98
N LEU A 67 -14.49 -17.67 8.58
CA LEU A 67 -15.65 -17.75 9.47
C LEU A 67 -15.64 -18.94 10.47
N PRO A 68 -15.29 -20.18 10.08
CA PRO A 68 -15.26 -21.31 11.03
C PRO A 68 -14.20 -21.19 12.13
N TYR A 69 -13.22 -20.30 11.96
CA TYR A 69 -12.12 -20.06 12.90
C TYR A 69 -12.30 -18.78 13.71
N MET A 70 -13.42 -18.07 13.53
CA MET A 70 -13.73 -16.87 14.32
C MET A 70 -14.24 -17.28 15.70
N SER A 71 -13.67 -16.69 16.74
CA SER A 71 -14.16 -16.78 18.12
C SER A 71 -14.59 -15.40 18.61
N ASP A 72 -15.42 -15.37 19.65
CA ASP A 72 -15.94 -14.12 20.22
C ASP A 72 -14.83 -13.16 20.67
N VAL A 73 -13.66 -13.70 21.05
CA VAL A 73 -12.43 -12.93 21.41
C VAL A 73 -11.94 -12.03 20.26
N ILE A 74 -12.19 -12.40 19.00
CA ILE A 74 -11.79 -11.62 17.82
C ILE A 74 -12.90 -10.63 17.40
N ILE A 75 -14.14 -10.84 17.86
CA ILE A 75 -15.32 -10.05 17.49
C ILE A 75 -15.54 -8.89 18.48
N GLU A 76 -15.10 -9.03 19.73
CA GLU A 76 -15.14 -7.97 20.74
C GLU A 76 -14.02 -6.93 20.55
N LYS A 77 -14.34 -5.66 20.83
CA LYS A 77 -13.46 -4.49 20.67
C LYS A 77 -12.80 -4.08 21.99
#